data_AF-A0A1X7U2R6-F1
#
_entry.id   AF-A0A1X7U2R6-F1
#
_cell.length_a   1.000
_cell.length_b   1.000
_cell.length_c   1.000
_cell.angle_alpha   90.00
_cell.angle_beta   90.00
_cell.angle_gamma   90.00
#
_symmetry.space_group_name_H-M   'P 1'
#
loop_
_entity.id
_entity.type
_entity.pdbx_description
1 polymer ?
#
loop_
_entity_poly.entity_id
_entity_poly.type
_entity_poly.pdbx_seq_one_letter_code
_entity_poly.pdbx_strand_id
1 'polypeptide(L)' 'MAVVKVANDWLKPIPIENVEETGKELGRGSYGVVIEVTVNGQRCAGKKLHNLISE' A
#
# COMPACT_ATOMS: atom_id res chain seq x y z
N MET A 1 10.20 -7.57 -13.82
CA MET A 1 8.89 -7.41 -13.15
C MET A 1 8.86 -8.40 -11.98
N ALA A 2 9.06 -7.95 -10.74
CA ALA A 2 9.04 -8.83 -9.58
C ALA A 2 7.59 -9.02 -9.14
N VAL A 3 7.06 -10.23 -9.27
CA VAL A 3 5.70 -10.55 -8.83
C VAL A 3 5.80 -10.99 -7.37
N VAL A 4 5.28 -10.19 -6.44
CA VAL A 4 5.24 -10.55 -5.03
C VAL A 4 4.32 -11.77 -4.88
N LYS A 5 4.86 -12.89 -4.41
CA LYS A 5 4.08 -14.11 -4.16
C LYS A 5 3.19 -13.86 -2.94
N VAL A 6 1.95 -13.46 -3.20
CA VAL A 6 0.94 -13.28 -2.16
C VAL A 6 0.56 -14.64 -1.60
N ALA A 7 0.76 -14.83 -0.30
CA ALA A 7 0.68 -16.13 0.37
C ALA A 7 -0.74 -16.71 0.47
N ASN A 8 -1.79 -15.95 0.11
CA ASN A 8 -3.18 -16.38 0.26
C ASN A 8 -4.05 -15.95 -0.94
N ASP A 9 -4.90 -16.84 -1.45
CA ASP A 9 -5.74 -16.67 -2.66
C ASP A 9 -6.76 -15.51 -2.61
N TRP A 10 -7.03 -14.93 -1.43
CA TRP A 10 -8.01 -13.85 -1.27
C TRP A 10 -7.41 -12.44 -1.38
N LEU A 11 -6.08 -12.34 -1.40
CA LEU A 11 -5.39 -11.07 -1.59
C LEU A 11 -5.05 -10.90 -3.08
N LYS A 12 -5.57 -9.83 -3.69
CA LYS A 12 -5.32 -9.52 -5.10
C LYS A 12 -4.15 -8.55 -5.22
N PRO A 13 -3.00 -8.96 -5.76
CA PRO A 13 -1.86 -8.06 -5.93
C PRO A 13 -2.21 -6.95 -6.92
N ILE A 14 -1.76 -5.73 -6.60
CA ILE A 14 -1.90 -4.56 -7.46
C ILE A 14 -0.47 -4.19 -7.93
N PRO A 15 -0.23 -4.07 -9.25
CA PRO A 15 1.06 -3.61 -9.76
C PRO A 15 1.37 -2.21 -9.24
N ILE A 16 2.61 -1.96 -8.82
CA ILE A 16 3.00 -0.70 -8.18
C ILE A 16 2.90 0.48 -9.15
N GLU A 17 3.11 0.23 -10.45
CA GLU A 17 2.94 1.22 -11.52
C GLU A 17 1.51 1.77 -11.64
N ASN A 18 0.52 1.05 -11.08
CA ASN A 18 -0.88 1.47 -11.06
C ASN A 18 -1.26 2.21 -9.77
N VAL A 19 -0.30 2.46 -8.87
CA VAL A 19 -0.51 3.09 -7.57
C VAL A 19 0.30 4.38 -7.49
N GLU A 20 -0.38 5.49 -7.26
CA GLU A 20 0.24 6.79 -7.05
C GLU A 20 -0.04 7.28 -5.62
N GLU A 21 1.00 7.59 -4.86
CA GLU A 21 0.86 8.22 -3.54
C GLU A 21 0.58 9.72 -3.73
N THR A 22 -0.47 10.26 -3.11
CA THR A 22 -0.75 11.71 -3.20
C THR A 22 0.05 12.53 -2.18
N GLY A 23 0.73 11.87 -1.25
CA GLY A 23 1.47 12.49 -0.14
C GLY A 23 0.59 12.98 1.01
N LYS A 24 -0.73 12.92 0.88
CA LYS A 24 -1.67 13.33 1.92
C LYS A 24 -1.85 12.21 2.95
N GLU A 25 -1.41 12.47 4.18
CA GLU A 25 -1.68 11.59 5.31
C GLU A 25 -3.16 11.69 5.73
N LEU A 26 -3.81 10.55 5.91
CA LEU A 26 -5.19 10.43 6.38
C LEU A 26 -5.26 10.02 7.86
N GLY A 27 -4.20 9.39 8.38
CA GLY A 27 -4.08 9.04 9.79
C GLY A 27 -2.94 8.07 10.05
N ARG A 28 -2.68 7.76 11.33
CA ARG A 28 -1.66 6.80 11.77
C ARG A 28 -2.26 5.76 12.68
N GLY A 29 -1.82 4.51 12.49
CA GLY A 29 -2.12 3.41 13.40
C GLY A 29 -0.84 2.75 13.90
N SER A 30 -0.98 1.77 14.79
CA SER A 30 0.16 1.15 15.48
C SER A 30 1.25 0.59 14.56
N TYR A 31 0.87 0.12 13.37
CA TYR A 31 1.77 -0.59 12.44
C TYR A 31 2.10 0.19 11.17
N GLY A 32 1.61 1.43 11.01
CA GLY A 32 1.80 2.15 9.77
C GLY A 32 0.98 3.42 9.64
N VAL A 33 1.22 4.12 8.54
CA VAL A 33 0.57 5.37 8.16
C VAL A 33 -0.47 5.08 7.08
N VAL A 34 -1.66 5.66 7.21
CA VAL A 34 -2.69 5.66 6.17
C VAL A 34 -2.50 6.92 5.35
N ILE A 35 -2.32 6.75 4.05
CA ILE A 35 -2.15 7.82 3.07
C ILE A 35 -3.25 7.73 2.01
N GLU A 36 -3.58 8.86 1.41
CA GLU A 36 -4.41 8.90 0.22
C GLU A 36 -3.57 8.45 -0.98
N VAL A 37 -4.12 7.54 -1.78
CA VAL A 37 -3.49 7.00 -2.99
C VAL A 37 -4.49 7.00 -4.13
N THR A 38 -3.99 7.04 -5.36
CA THR A 38 -4.78 6.79 -6.57
C THR A 38 -4.41 5.41 -7.09
N VAL A 39 -5.41 4.54 -7.31
CA VAL A 39 -5.22 3.22 -7.89
C VAL A 39 -6.01 3.15 -9.19
N ASN A 40 -5.35 2.97 -10.33
CA ASN A 40 -6.00 2.98 -11.66
C ASN A 40 -6.93 4.21 -11.88
N GLY A 41 -6.51 5.40 -11.43
CA GLY A 41 -7.31 6.63 -11.52
C GLY A 41 -8.40 6.79 -10.46
N GLN A 42 -8.58 5.83 -9.54
CA GLN A 42 -9.57 5.91 -8.47
C GLN A 42 -8.93 6.27 -7.12
N ARG A 43 -9.50 7.26 -6.41
CA ARG A 43 -9.05 7.63 -5.06
C ARG A 43 -9.36 6.52 -4.05
N CYS A 44 -8.33 6.12 -3.32
CA CYS A 44 -8.33 5.04 -2.34
C CYS A 44 -7.55 5.45 -1.08
N ALA A 45 -7.73 4.68 0.00
CA ALA A 45 -6.88 4.75 1.18
C ALA A 45 -5.84 3.62 1.13
N GLY A 46 -4.56 3.96 1.20
CA GLY A 46 -3.45 3.01 1.27
C GLY A 46 -2.85 3.01 2.67
N LYS A 47 -2.50 1.83 3.20
CA LYS A 47 -1.78 1.71 4.47
C LYS A 47 -0.34 1.29 4.23
N LYS A 48 0.59 2.21 4.47
CA LYS A 48 2.03 1.97 4.40
C LYS A 48 2.50 1.43 5.74
N LEU A 49 2.86 0.14 5.76
CA LEU A 49 3.37 -0.50 6.96
C LEU A 49 4.78 0.03 7.26
N HIS A 50 5.09 0.20 8.55
CA HIS A 50 6.46 0.49 8.96
C HIS A 50 7.38 -0.65 8.51
N ASN A 51 8.63 -0.33 8.14
CA ASN A 51 9.64 -1.36 7.94
C ASN A 51 9.85 -2.10 9.27
N LEU A 52 9.29 -3.31 9.36
CA LEU A 52 9.38 -4.19 10.53
C LEU A 52 10.66 -5.04 10.52
N ILE A 53 11.56 -4.82 9.55
CA ILE A 53 12.89 -5.43 9.58
C ILE A 53 13.70 -4.67 10.63
N SER A 54 13.57 -5.10 11.88
CA SER A 54 14.56 -4.82 12.91
C SER A 54 15.83 -5.57 12.56
N GLU A 55 16.98 -4.91 12.63
CA GLU A 55 18.28 -5.57 12.72
C GLU A 55 18.34 -6.54 13.91
#